data_AF-A0A1B9Y0T3-F1
#
_entry.id   AF-A0A1B9Y0T3-F1
#
_cell.length_a   1.000
_cell.length_b   1.000
_cell.length_c   1.000
_cell.angle_alpha   90.00
_cell.angle_beta   90.00
_cell.angle_gamma   90.00
#
_symmetry.space_group_name_H-M   'P 1'
#
loop_
_entity.id
_entity.type
_entity.pdbx_description
1 polymer ?
#
loop_
_entity_poly.entity_id
_entity_poly.type
_entity_poly.pdbx_seq_one_letter_code
_entity_poly.pdbx_strand_id
1 'polypeptide(L)'
;MKKITYIIVLLLITSCTTSNTIYKAPKSLIPKDSMVILLTDMYIASSAENVKNKFLKKEKNYMMLVYEKYKIDSLRFDLSNKYYTSEIEEYSDMIKEVKKNLDSIETYYIGKDTLRGKNKKIEDKLILEEDFKEESKVVFKRKPLNIKKRE
;
A
#
# COMPACT_ATOMS: atom_id res chain seq x y z
N MET A 1 47.12 7.84 -27.23
CA MET A 1 46.01 7.96 -26.28
C MET A 1 45.01 9.07 -26.66
N LYS A 2 45.44 10.26 -27.11
CA LYS A 2 44.53 11.37 -27.52
C LYS A 2 43.58 11.06 -28.70
N LYS A 3 43.95 10.16 -29.62
CA LYS A 3 43.10 9.77 -30.76
C LYS A 3 41.92 8.88 -30.35
N ILE A 4 42.10 8.05 -29.32
CA ILE A 4 41.07 7.15 -28.80
C ILE A 4 40.01 7.97 -28.03
N THR A 5 40.43 8.98 -27.28
CA THR A 5 39.50 9.92 -26.63
C THR A 5 38.62 10.67 -27.64
N TYR A 6 39.16 11.05 -28.81
CA TYR A 6 38.33 11.64 -29.88
C TYR A 6 37.31 10.67 -30.46
N ILE A 7 37.66 9.39 -30.62
CA ILE A 7 36.73 8.35 -31.09
C ILE A 7 35.62 8.11 -30.05
N ILE A 8 35.95 8.07 -28.76
CA ILE A 8 34.97 7.91 -27.68
C ILE A 8 34.01 9.10 -27.63
N VAL A 9 34.53 10.32 -27.75
CA VAL A 9 33.69 11.54 -27.77
C VAL A 9 32.78 11.56 -29.01
N LEU A 10 33.28 11.14 -30.18
CA LEU A 10 32.47 11.04 -31.40
C LEU A 10 31.37 9.96 -31.28
N LEU A 11 31.66 8.83 -30.62
CA LEU A 11 30.69 7.77 -30.34
C LEU A 11 29.59 8.24 -29.38
N LEU A 12 29.94 9.06 -28.38
CA LEU A 12 28.98 9.65 -27.43
C LEU A 12 28.07 10.71 -28.05
N ILE A 13 28.53 11.44 -29.06
CA ILE A 13 27.70 12.44 -29.77
C ILE A 13 26.70 11.75 -30.71
N THR A 14 27.06 10.59 -31.28
CA THR A 14 26.19 9.85 -32.21
C THR A 14 25.17 8.94 -31.51
N SER A 15 25.36 8.59 -30.24
CA SER A 15 24.40 7.79 -29.48
C SER A 15 23.17 8.58 -28.99
N CYS A 16 23.20 9.92 -29.04
CA CYS A 16 22.23 10.76 -28.34
C CYS A 16 21.03 11.23 -29.18
N THR A 17 20.87 10.79 -30.44
CA THR A 17 19.89 11.38 -31.38
C THR A 17 18.87 10.42 -32.00
N THR A 18 18.62 9.25 -31.39
CA THR A 18 17.61 8.29 -31.90
C THR A 18 16.62 7.87 -30.83
N SER A 19 15.81 8.79 -30.28
CA SER A 19 14.76 8.44 -29.31
C SER A 19 13.33 8.88 -29.69
N ASN A 20 13.04 9.14 -30.97
CA ASN A 20 11.65 9.27 -31.44
C ASN A 20 11.15 7.92 -31.98
N THR A 21 11.24 6.87 -31.15
CA THR A 21 10.59 5.59 -31.46
C THR A 21 9.11 5.73 -31.10
N ILE A 22 8.29 6.12 -32.08
CA ILE A 22 6.83 6.04 -31.97
C ILE A 22 6.48 4.54 -31.89
N TYR A 23 6.17 4.05 -30.69
CA TYR A 23 5.80 2.65 -30.51
C TYR A 23 4.37 2.43 -31.00
N LYS A 24 4.18 1.39 -31.82
CA LYS A 24 2.83 0.99 -32.25
C LYS A 24 2.11 0.33 -31.07
N ALA A 25 0.84 0.67 -30.89
CA ALA A 25 -0.03 0.03 -29.92
C ALA A 25 -0.04 -1.50 -30.14
N PRO A 26 0.28 -2.31 -29.11
CA PRO A 26 0.20 -3.77 -29.21
C PRO A 26 -1.26 -4.22 -29.33
N LYS A 27 -1.51 -5.34 -30.02
CA LYS A 27 -2.87 -5.90 -30.16
C LYS A 27 -3.53 -6.25 -28.82
N SER A 28 -2.73 -6.52 -27.80
CA SER A 28 -3.15 -6.91 -26.44
C SER A 28 -3.10 -5.76 -25.43
N LEU A 29 -3.12 -4.50 -25.89
CA LEU A 29 -2.99 -3.31 -25.05
C LEU A 29 -4.02 -3.31 -23.91
N ILE A 30 -3.56 -3.12 -22.69
CA ILE A 30 -4.41 -2.88 -21.53
C ILE A 30 -4.99 -1.46 -21.65
N PRO A 31 -6.32 -1.26 -21.59
CA PRO A 31 -6.92 0.07 -21.66
C PRO A 31 -6.40 1.00 -20.57
N LYS A 32 -6.28 2.30 -20.85
CA LYS A 32 -5.71 3.31 -19.93
C LYS A 32 -6.34 3.26 -18.53
N ASP A 33 -7.66 3.31 -18.44
CA ASP A 33 -8.39 3.29 -17.17
C ASP A 33 -8.12 2.00 -16.38
N SER A 34 -8.04 0.86 -17.09
CA SER A 34 -7.68 -0.42 -16.48
C SER A 34 -6.22 -0.46 -16.03
N MET A 35 -5.32 0.18 -16.77
CA MET A 35 -3.91 0.28 -16.44
C MET A 35 -3.69 1.10 -15.16
N VAL A 36 -4.44 2.19 -14.97
CA VAL A 36 -4.39 2.99 -13.73
C VAL A 36 -4.77 2.13 -12.52
N ILE A 37 -5.90 1.42 -12.59
CA ILE A 37 -6.37 0.58 -11.48
C ILE A 37 -5.39 -0.59 -11.22
N LEU A 38 -4.89 -1.20 -12.30
CA LEU A 38 -3.88 -2.26 -12.24
C LEU A 38 -2.60 -1.77 -11.55
N LEU A 39 -2.07 -0.63 -11.97
CA LEU A 39 -0.86 -0.04 -11.38
C LEU A 39 -1.06 0.26 -9.90
N THR A 40 -2.21 0.83 -9.51
CA THR A 40 -2.54 1.05 -8.09
C THR A 40 -2.44 -0.25 -7.28
N ASP A 41 -3.02 -1.35 -7.76
CA ASP A 41 -2.95 -2.65 -7.08
C ASP A 41 -1.53 -3.25 -7.10
N MET A 42 -0.77 -3.07 -8.19
CA MET A 42 0.63 -3.51 -8.26
C MET A 42 1.52 -2.77 -7.25
N TYR A 43 1.31 -1.46 -7.05
CA TYR A 43 2.03 -0.68 -6.04
C TYR A 43 1.70 -1.16 -4.62
N ILE A 44 0.43 -1.48 -4.35
CA ILE A 44 0.01 -2.05 -3.05
C ILE A 44 0.64 -3.43 -2.84
N ALA A 45 0.60 -4.30 -3.85
CA ALA A 45 1.17 -5.63 -3.79
C ALA A 45 2.69 -5.60 -3.57
N SER A 46 3.40 -4.74 -4.29
CA SER A 46 4.85 -4.57 -4.14
C SER A 46 5.23 -4.06 -2.75
N SER A 47 4.47 -3.09 -2.22
CA SER A 47 4.65 -2.57 -0.87
C SER A 47 4.41 -3.63 0.22
N ALA A 48 3.57 -4.63 -0.06
CA ALA A 48 3.22 -5.68 0.88
C ALA A 48 4.26 -6.82 1.00
N GLU A 49 5.17 -6.99 0.03
CA GLU A 49 6.12 -8.13 -0.03
C GLU A 49 6.96 -8.29 1.25
N ASN A 50 7.30 -7.17 1.89
CA ASN A 50 8.13 -7.15 3.10
C ASN A 50 7.32 -7.01 4.41
N VAL A 51 6.00 -6.92 4.31
CA VAL A 51 5.08 -6.77 5.45
C VAL A 51 4.58 -8.14 5.91
N LYS A 52 4.55 -8.36 7.22
CA LYS A 52 3.99 -9.58 7.80
C LYS A 52 2.48 -9.60 7.58
N ASN A 53 1.96 -10.69 7.00
CA ASN A 53 0.54 -10.90 6.85
C ASN A 53 -0.13 -11.25 8.19
N LYS A 54 -1.46 -11.49 8.17
CA LYS A 54 -2.24 -11.88 9.36
C LYS A 54 -1.75 -13.14 10.08
N PHE A 55 -0.94 -13.98 9.40
CA PHE A 55 -0.33 -15.18 9.94
C PHE A 55 1.12 -14.97 10.37
N LEU A 56 1.58 -13.71 10.46
CA LEU A 56 2.95 -13.30 10.79
C LEU A 56 4.01 -13.80 9.79
N LYS A 57 3.60 -14.24 8.61
CA LYS A 57 4.48 -14.68 7.52
C LYS A 57 4.71 -13.56 6.52
N LYS A 58 5.91 -13.51 5.96
CA LYS A 58 6.21 -12.68 4.78
C LYS A 58 5.97 -13.53 3.55
N GLU A 59 5.23 -13.00 2.59
CA GLU A 59 5.05 -13.61 1.28
C GLU A 59 5.72 -12.68 0.26
N LYS A 60 6.50 -13.27 -0.65
CA LYS A 60 7.28 -12.50 -1.62
C LYS A 60 6.52 -12.25 -2.91
N ASN A 61 5.47 -13.01 -3.19
CA ASN A 61 4.79 -12.97 -4.49
C ASN A 61 3.32 -12.57 -4.39
N TYR A 62 3.08 -11.32 -3.97
CA TYR A 62 1.74 -10.73 -4.09
C TYR A 62 1.41 -10.29 -5.51
N MET A 63 2.42 -10.12 -6.37
CA MET A 63 2.22 -9.71 -7.77
C MET A 63 1.41 -10.74 -8.57
N MET A 64 1.61 -12.04 -8.29
CA MET A 64 0.83 -13.10 -8.93
C MET A 64 -0.67 -12.97 -8.66
N LEU A 65 -1.07 -12.56 -7.45
CA LEU A 65 -2.47 -12.32 -7.11
C LEU A 65 -3.07 -11.17 -7.92
N VAL A 66 -2.27 -10.15 -8.23
CA VAL A 66 -2.70 -9.03 -9.08
C VAL A 66 -2.94 -9.54 -10.51
N TYR A 67 -1.99 -10.29 -11.08
CA TYR A 67 -2.15 -10.87 -12.40
C TYR A 67 -3.37 -11.79 -12.53
N GLU A 68 -3.60 -12.64 -11.52
CA GLU A 68 -4.80 -13.49 -11.45
C GLU A 68 -6.09 -12.65 -11.37
N LYS A 69 -6.12 -11.60 -10.54
CA LYS A 69 -7.28 -10.71 -10.38
C LYS A 69 -7.69 -10.05 -11.70
N TYR A 70 -6.71 -9.57 -12.48
CA TYR A 70 -6.97 -8.87 -13.74
C TYR A 70 -6.98 -9.78 -14.96
N LYS A 71 -6.73 -11.09 -14.80
CA LYS A 71 -6.60 -12.08 -15.89
C LYS A 71 -5.61 -11.61 -16.96
N ILE A 72 -4.47 -11.09 -16.50
CA ILE A 72 -3.35 -10.67 -17.35
C ILE A 72 -2.13 -11.52 -17.03
N ASP A 73 -1.21 -11.59 -17.98
CA ASP A 73 0.12 -12.14 -17.76
C ASP A 73 1.17 -11.00 -17.71
N SER A 74 2.38 -11.34 -17.27
CA SER A 74 3.49 -10.39 -17.16
C SER A 74 3.92 -9.82 -18.52
N LEU A 75 3.78 -10.60 -19.60
CA LEU A 75 4.16 -10.19 -20.95
C LEU A 75 3.20 -9.11 -21.49
N ARG A 76 1.90 -9.31 -21.28
CA ARG A 76 0.84 -8.38 -21.67
C ARG A 76 0.96 -7.07 -20.89
N PHE A 77 1.29 -7.14 -19.60
CA PHE A 77 1.63 -5.97 -18.82
C PHE A 77 2.86 -5.26 -19.39
N ASP A 78 3.98 -5.96 -19.61
CA ASP A 78 5.22 -5.37 -20.11
C ASP A 78 5.04 -4.67 -21.46
N LEU A 79 4.35 -5.33 -22.40
CA LEU A 79 4.04 -4.74 -23.71
C LEU A 79 3.18 -3.49 -23.60
N SER A 80 2.18 -3.49 -22.73
CA SER A 80 1.30 -2.33 -22.52
C SER A 80 2.05 -1.20 -21.80
N ASN A 81 2.82 -1.53 -20.77
CA ASN A 81 3.63 -0.59 -20.03
C ASN A 81 4.65 0.09 -20.94
N LYS A 82 5.35 -0.69 -21.79
CA LYS A 82 6.30 -0.16 -22.76
C LYS A 82 5.66 0.85 -23.72
N TYR A 83 4.47 0.54 -24.24
CA TYR A 83 3.71 1.46 -25.08
C TYR A 83 3.35 2.75 -24.33
N TYR A 84 2.82 2.66 -23.11
CA TYR A 84 2.48 3.88 -22.39
C TYR A 84 3.71 4.69 -21.96
N THR A 85 4.81 4.05 -21.56
CA THR A 85 6.03 4.75 -21.18
C THR A 85 6.70 5.52 -22.32
N SER A 86 6.36 5.24 -23.58
CA SER A 86 6.81 6.06 -24.71
C SER A 86 5.99 7.34 -24.88
N GLU A 87 4.75 7.37 -24.38
CA GLU A 87 3.86 8.53 -24.41
C GLU A 87 3.95 9.30 -23.08
N ILE A 88 4.97 10.17 -22.96
CA ILE A 88 5.37 10.80 -21.69
C ILE A 88 4.21 11.52 -21.00
N GLU A 89 3.43 12.32 -21.74
CA GLU A 89 2.31 13.08 -21.18
C GLU A 89 1.21 12.15 -20.67
N GLU A 90 0.82 11.15 -21.48
CA GLU A 90 -0.23 10.20 -21.12
C GLU A 90 0.16 9.36 -19.90
N TYR A 91 1.41 8.89 -19.85
CA TYR A 91 1.92 8.12 -18.73
C TYR A 91 2.02 8.96 -17.46
N SER A 92 2.46 10.22 -17.56
CA SER A 92 2.50 11.15 -16.43
C SER A 92 1.11 11.33 -15.81
N ASP A 93 0.08 11.49 -16.64
CA ASP A 93 -1.29 11.64 -16.16
C ASP A 93 -1.82 10.35 -15.51
N MET A 94 -1.51 9.18 -16.06
CA MET A 94 -1.84 7.91 -15.40
C MET A 94 -1.18 7.79 -14.03
N ILE A 95 0.11 8.14 -13.91
CA ILE A 95 0.82 8.05 -12.63
C ILE A 95 0.27 9.05 -11.60
N LYS A 96 -0.15 10.26 -12.02
CA LYS A 96 -0.85 11.21 -11.13
C LYS A 96 -2.15 10.63 -10.62
N GLU A 97 -2.91 9.95 -11.47
CA GLU A 97 -4.17 9.30 -11.07
C GLU A 97 -3.93 8.11 -10.13
N VAL A 98 -2.93 7.28 -10.42
CA VAL A 98 -2.48 6.20 -9.52
C VAL A 98 -2.14 6.76 -8.15
N LYS A 99 -1.38 7.86 -8.10
CA LYS A 99 -1.04 8.53 -6.84
C LYS A 99 -2.28 9.00 -6.09
N LYS A 100 -3.20 9.68 -6.78
CA LYS A 100 -4.48 10.12 -6.20
C LYS A 100 -5.28 8.95 -5.62
N ASN A 101 -5.32 7.81 -6.30
CA ASN A 101 -5.98 6.61 -5.81
C ASN A 101 -5.30 6.09 -4.54
N LEU A 102 -3.96 6.03 -4.50
CA LEU A 102 -3.21 5.62 -3.31
C LEU A 102 -3.43 6.56 -2.13
N ASP A 103 -3.40 7.88 -2.35
CA ASP A 103 -3.65 8.89 -1.31
C ASP A 103 -5.09 8.75 -0.75
N SER A 104 -6.07 8.45 -1.62
CA SER A 104 -7.46 8.20 -1.20
C SER A 104 -7.59 6.93 -0.36
N ILE A 105 -6.84 5.88 -0.71
CA ILE A 105 -6.81 4.61 0.03
C ILE A 105 -6.15 4.83 1.40
N GLU A 106 -5.03 5.54 1.43
CA GLU A 106 -4.30 5.88 2.67
C GLU A 106 -5.20 6.67 3.63
N THR A 107 -5.81 7.76 3.16
CA THR A 107 -6.69 8.59 3.99
C THR A 107 -7.89 7.81 4.53
N TYR A 108 -8.48 6.92 3.72
CA TYR A 108 -9.55 6.03 4.16
C TYR A 108 -9.10 5.09 5.30
N TYR A 109 -7.93 4.45 5.18
CA TYR A 109 -7.43 3.53 6.21
C TYR A 109 -6.95 4.25 7.47
N ILE A 110 -6.31 5.42 7.37
CA ILE A 110 -5.97 6.27 8.53
C ILE A 110 -7.23 6.68 9.28
N GLY A 111 -8.27 7.10 8.56
CA GLY A 111 -9.58 7.43 9.14
C GLY A 111 -10.17 6.22 9.88
N LYS A 112 -10.13 5.03 9.28
CA LYS A 112 -10.62 3.80 9.92
C LYS A 112 -9.83 3.44 11.19
N ASP A 113 -8.51 3.58 11.17
CA ASP A 113 -7.66 3.25 12.33
C ASP A 113 -7.83 4.24 13.48
N THR A 114 -7.99 5.53 13.18
CA THR A 114 -8.29 6.54 14.22
C THR A 114 -9.65 6.29 14.88
N LEU A 115 -10.67 5.91 14.11
CA LEU A 115 -11.99 5.53 14.65
C LEU A 115 -11.90 4.27 15.50
N ARG A 116 -11.19 3.24 15.02
CA ARG A 116 -10.98 2.00 15.78
C ARG A 116 -10.24 2.24 17.09
N GLY A 117 -9.22 3.11 17.09
CA GLY A 117 -8.50 3.49 18.30
C GLY A 117 -9.37 4.25 19.31
N LYS A 118 -10.26 5.13 18.83
CA LYS A 118 -11.24 5.81 19.69
C LYS A 118 -12.25 4.84 20.30
N ASN A 119 -12.84 3.96 19.48
CA ASN A 119 -13.80 2.97 19.95
C ASN A 119 -13.17 2.01 20.97
N LYS A 120 -11.94 1.55 20.72
CA LYS A 120 -11.22 0.70 21.67
C LYS A 120 -10.97 1.41 23.01
N LYS A 121 -10.59 2.69 23.00
CA LYS A 121 -10.42 3.48 24.25
C LYS A 121 -11.74 3.66 25.01
N ILE A 122 -12.85 3.78 24.29
CA ILE A 122 -14.19 3.88 24.89
C ILE A 122 -14.57 2.52 25.50
N GLU A 123 -14.41 1.42 24.77
CA GLU A 123 -14.64 0.05 25.26
C GLU A 123 -13.78 -0.24 26.51
N ASP A 124 -12.48 0.02 26.46
CA ASP A 124 -11.56 -0.20 27.59
C ASP A 124 -11.97 0.66 28.81
N LYS A 125 -12.48 1.89 28.61
CA LYS A 125 -12.98 2.75 29.69
C LYS A 125 -14.31 2.24 30.26
N LEU A 126 -15.22 1.75 29.43
CA LEU A 126 -16.49 1.16 29.88
C LEU A 126 -16.25 -0.10 30.71
N ILE A 127 -15.31 -0.97 30.29
CA ILE A 127 -14.93 -2.18 31.03
C ILE A 127 -14.36 -1.81 32.41
N LEU A 128 -13.46 -0.82 32.47
CA LEU A 128 -12.91 -0.33 33.74
C LEU A 128 -13.99 0.28 34.66
N GLU A 129 -14.98 1.00 34.12
CA GLU A 129 -16.09 1.56 34.92
C GLU A 129 -17.09 0.48 35.39
N GLU A 130 -17.25 -0.61 34.64
CA GLU A 130 -18.05 -1.79 35.03
C GLU A 130 -17.35 -2.62 36.11
N ASP A 131 -16.05 -2.91 35.93
CA ASP A 131 -15.23 -3.63 36.91
C ASP A 131 -15.20 -2.88 38.26
N PHE A 132 -15.06 -1.56 38.24
CA PHE A 132 -15.07 -0.72 39.46
C PHE A 132 -16.44 -0.70 40.16
N LYS A 133 -17.54 -0.77 39.39
CA LYS A 133 -18.91 -0.91 39.93
C LYS A 133 -19.18 -2.29 40.50
N GLU A 134 -18.55 -3.32 39.96
CA GLU A 134 -18.69 -4.69 40.44
C GLU A 134 -17.87 -4.90 41.73
N GLU A 135 -16.62 -4.42 41.77
CA GLU A 135 -15.79 -4.44 42.98
C GLU A 135 -16.40 -3.64 44.14
N SER A 136 -16.96 -2.46 43.88
CA SER A 136 -17.61 -1.64 44.93
C SER A 136 -18.89 -2.25 45.51
N LYS A 137 -19.64 -3.05 44.73
CA LYS A 137 -20.80 -3.83 45.24
C LYS A 137 -20.38 -5.00 46.14
N VAL A 138 -19.21 -5.60 45.89
CA VAL A 138 -18.66 -6.69 46.69
C VAL A 138 -18.13 -6.19 48.04
N VAL A 139 -17.54 -4.99 48.07
CA VAL A 139 -17.02 -4.36 49.30
C VAL A 139 -18.15 -3.98 50.28
N PHE A 140 -19.33 -3.58 49.80
CA PHE A 140 -20.44 -3.14 50.66
C PHE A 140 -21.25 -4.28 51.33
N LYS A 141 -20.90 -5.56 51.11
CA LYS A 141 -21.53 -6.71 51.78
C LYS A 141 -20.79 -7.22 53.02
N ARG A 142 -19.66 -6.63 53.42
CA ARG A 142 -18.95 -7.05 54.65
C ARG A 142 -19.48 -6.30 55.88
N LYS A 143 -20.30 -7.01 56.66
CA LYS A 143 -20.85 -6.64 57.99
C LYS A 143 -19.71 -6.31 58.98
N PRO A 144 -19.86 -5.32 59.89
CA PRO A 144 -18.74 -4.73 60.64
C PRO A 144 -18.06 -5.71 61.59
N LEU A 145 -16.73 -5.58 61.68
CA LEU A 145 -15.85 -6.32 62.56
C LEU A 145 -16.14 -5.91 64.02
N ASN A 146 -16.62 -6.85 64.81
CA ASN A 146 -16.95 -6.65 66.21
C ASN A 146 -15.64 -6.60 67.03
N ILE A 147 -15.20 -5.39 67.40
CA ILE A 147 -14.02 -5.19 68.25
C ILE A 147 -14.45 -5.40 69.69
N LYS A 148 -14.15 -6.60 70.22
CA LYS A 148 -14.36 -6.94 71.63
C LYS A 148 -13.31 -6.19 72.46
N LYS A 149 -13.76 -5.20 73.24
CA LYS A 149 -12.99 -4.58 74.34
C LYS A 149 -12.53 -5.69 75.30
N ARG A 150 -11.24 -5.72 75.64
CA ARG A 150 -10.73 -6.43 76.82
C ARG A 150 -10.36 -5.38 77.87
N GLU A 151 -10.96 -5.55 79.04
CA GLU A 151 -10.57 -5.00 80.34
C GLU A 151 -9.23 -5.58 80.79
#